data_AF-A0A6B3F0V2-F1
#
_entry.id   AF-A0A6B3F0V2-F1
#
_cell.length_a   1.000
_cell.length_b   1.000
_cell.length_c   1.000
_cell.angle_alpha   90.00
_cell.angle_beta   90.00
_cell.angle_gamma   90.00
#
_symmetry.space_group_name_H-M   'P 1'
#
loop_
_entity.id
_entity.type
_entity.pdbx_description
1 polymer ?
#
loop_
_entity_poly.entity_id
_entity_poly.type
_entity_poly.pdbx_seq_one_letter_code
_entity_poly.pdbx_strand_id
1 'polypeptide(L)'
;RLARMVLEADRNGCVREVMVVAAALSLQDPRERPSEKQAQADQFHARFKDESSDFLAFLNLWTYIREQQRALSSSAFRRMCRNEFLNYLRIREWQDI
;
A
#
# COMPACT_ATOMS: atom_id res chain seq x y z
N ARG A 1 -21.21 0.86 3.59
CA ARG A 1 -20.43 2.08 3.95
C ARG A 1 -19.37 2.40 2.90
N LEU A 2 -18.50 1.45 2.52
CA LEU A 2 -17.49 1.61 1.45
C LEU A 2 -18.08 2.01 0.09
N ALA A 3 -19.23 1.44 -0.30
CA ALA A 3 -19.93 1.82 -1.53
C ALA A 3 -20.36 3.31 -1.58
N ARG A 4 -20.68 3.93 -0.43
CA ARG A 4 -20.94 5.39 -0.39
C ARG A 4 -19.65 6.20 -0.54
N MET A 5 -18.53 5.74 0.03
CA MET A 5 -17.24 6.44 -0.13
C MET A 5 -16.78 6.44 -1.58
N VAL A 6 -16.92 5.32 -2.30
CA VAL A 6 -16.60 5.25 -3.74
C VAL A 6 -17.50 6.15 -4.58
N LEU A 7 -18.80 6.19 -4.29
CA LEU A 7 -19.76 7.07 -4.99
C LEU A 7 -19.51 8.56 -4.73
N GLU A 8 -19.11 8.94 -3.52
CA GLU A 8 -18.75 10.34 -3.23
C GLU A 8 -17.36 10.71 -3.76
N ALA A 9 -16.45 9.75 -3.93
CA ALA A 9 -15.15 9.98 -4.53
C ALA A 9 -15.24 10.27 -6.04
N ASP A 10 -16.21 9.65 -6.72
CA ASP A 10 -16.56 9.94 -8.12
C ASP A 10 -17.00 11.37 -8.31
N ARG A 11 -17.82 11.87 -7.39
CA ARG A 11 -18.27 13.26 -7.38
C ARG A 11 -17.16 14.28 -7.13
N ASN A 12 -16.07 13.87 -6.46
CA ASN A 12 -14.94 14.73 -6.11
C ASN A 12 -13.70 14.50 -6.99
N GLY A 13 -13.79 13.64 -8.02
CA GLY A 13 -12.67 13.34 -8.91
C GLY A 13 -11.51 12.57 -8.27
N CYS A 14 -11.74 11.94 -7.11
CA CYS A 14 -10.72 11.24 -6.30
C CYS A 14 -11.05 9.74 -6.10
N VAL A 15 -11.79 9.15 -7.04
CA VAL A 15 -12.21 7.73 -7.04
C VAL A 15 -11.05 6.78 -6.77
N ARG A 16 -9.89 7.08 -7.35
CA ARG A 16 -8.73 6.20 -7.32
C ARG A 16 -8.09 6.20 -5.93
N GLU A 17 -8.01 7.36 -5.29
CA GLU A 17 -7.47 7.58 -3.96
C GLU A 17 -8.39 6.98 -2.89
N VAL A 18 -9.71 7.15 -3.05
CA VAL A 18 -10.70 6.63 -2.10
C VAL A 18 -10.88 5.11 -2.23
N MET A 19 -10.74 4.51 -3.42
CA MET A 19 -10.70 3.05 -3.55
C MET A 19 -9.47 2.44 -2.86
N VAL A 20 -8.31 3.08 -2.95
CA VAL A 20 -7.08 2.63 -2.27
C VAL A 20 -7.23 2.71 -0.74
N VAL A 21 -7.85 3.77 -0.22
CA VAL A 21 -8.12 3.94 1.22
C VAL A 21 -9.21 2.98 1.72
N ALA A 22 -10.29 2.78 0.95
CA ALA A 22 -11.35 1.83 1.24
C ALA A 22 -10.84 0.38 1.30
N ALA A 23 -9.94 0.01 0.40
CA ALA A 23 -9.27 -1.30 0.40
C ALA A 23 -8.27 -1.43 1.56
N ALA A 24 -7.46 -0.41 1.84
CA ALA A 24 -6.52 -0.40 2.97
C ALA A 24 -7.21 -0.49 4.34
N LEU A 25 -8.43 0.03 4.48
CA LEU A 25 -9.25 -0.07 5.69
C LEU A 25 -10.00 -1.41 5.82
N SER A 26 -10.08 -2.19 4.74
CA SER A 26 -10.82 -3.47 4.69
C SER A 26 -9.89 -4.70 4.70
N LEU A 27 -8.59 -4.48 4.48
CA LEU A 27 -7.55 -5.51 4.44
C LEU A 27 -6.48 -5.26 5.50
N GLN A 28 -5.71 -6.30 5.79
CA GLN A 28 -4.57 -6.21 6.68
C GLN A 28 -3.42 -5.46 5.99
N ASP A 29 -2.80 -4.51 6.70
CA ASP A 29 -1.64 -3.73 6.20
C ASP A 29 -0.53 -4.68 5.67
N PRO A 30 -0.04 -4.50 4.43
CA PRO A 30 1.03 -5.32 3.88
C PRO A 30 2.41 -5.03 4.50
N ARG A 31 2.59 -3.94 5.25
CA ARG A 31 3.84 -3.61 5.92
C ARG A 31 4.10 -4.55 7.09
N GLU A 32 5.27 -5.17 7.11
CA GLU A 32 5.71 -6.05 8.19
C GLU A 32 6.71 -5.33 9.09
N ARG A 33 6.59 -5.51 10.40
CA ARG A 33 7.53 -4.95 11.38
C ARG A 33 8.00 -6.04 12.35
N PRO A 34 8.90 -6.94 11.92
CA PRO A 34 9.44 -7.97 12.80
C PRO A 34 10.19 -7.33 13.98
N SER A 35 9.99 -7.83 15.20
CA SER A 35 10.54 -7.21 16.42
C SER A 35 12.07 -7.01 16.36
N GLU A 36 12.80 -7.96 15.78
CA GLU A 36 14.27 -7.89 15.65
C GLU A 36 14.75 -6.91 14.57
N LYS A 37 13.86 -6.49 13.65
CA LYS A 37 14.20 -5.64 12.51
C LYS A 37 13.30 -4.41 12.41
N GLN A 38 12.66 -4.04 13.51
CA GLN A 38 11.65 -2.98 13.54
C GLN A 38 12.22 -1.65 13.02
N ALA A 39 13.38 -1.22 13.51
CA ALA A 39 14.02 0.02 13.07
C ALA A 39 14.33 0.02 11.57
N GLN A 40 14.74 -1.13 11.01
CA GLN A 40 15.02 -1.26 9.59
C GLN A 40 13.72 -1.20 8.76
N ALA A 41 12.67 -1.89 9.19
CA ALA A 41 11.36 -1.84 8.56
C ALA A 41 10.79 -0.41 8.58
N ASP A 42 10.86 0.28 9.72
CA ASP A 42 10.40 1.65 9.87
C ASP A 42 11.16 2.61 8.95
N GLN A 43 12.48 2.42 8.77
CA GLN A 43 13.27 3.20 7.83
C GLN A 43 12.80 3.02 6.39
N PHE A 44 12.52 1.78 5.96
CA PHE A 44 11.95 1.52 4.63
C PHE A 44 10.55 2.13 4.48
N HIS A 45 9.72 2.05 5.51
CA HIS A 45 8.33 2.51 5.44
C HIS A 45 8.18 4.02 5.60
N ALA A 46 9.18 4.71 6.17
CA ALA A 46 9.18 6.16 6.33
C ALA A 46 9.00 6.92 5.01
N ARG A 47 9.50 6.38 3.89
CA ARG A 47 9.34 6.98 2.54
C ARG A 47 7.88 7.07 2.08
N PHE A 48 6.97 6.34 2.71
CA PHE A 48 5.54 6.40 2.40
C PHE A 48 4.81 7.36 3.32
N LYS A 49 5.38 7.72 4.47
CA LYS A 49 4.72 8.57 5.45
C LYS A 49 4.36 9.92 4.83
N ASP A 50 3.17 10.39 5.14
CA ASP A 50 2.71 11.73 4.82
C ASP A 50 2.41 12.46 6.13
N GLU A 51 2.86 13.70 6.25
CA GLU A 51 2.70 14.49 7.49
C GLU A 51 1.24 14.91 7.73
N SER A 52 0.44 14.97 6.68
CA SER A 52 -0.95 15.41 6.72
C SER A 52 -1.95 14.27 6.92
N SER A 53 -1.58 13.02 6.60
CA SER A 53 -2.51 11.88 6.74
C SER A 53 -1.85 10.49 6.70
N ASP A 54 -2.21 9.62 7.65
CA ASP A 54 -1.87 8.20 7.60
C ASP A 54 -2.51 7.47 6.41
N PHE A 55 -3.63 7.99 5.87
CA PHE A 55 -4.28 7.42 4.69
C PHE A 55 -3.49 7.67 3.42
N LEU A 56 -2.86 8.85 3.30
CA LEU A 56 -1.98 9.16 2.18
C LEU A 56 -0.74 8.24 2.19
N ALA A 57 -0.32 7.76 3.36
CA ALA A 57 0.76 6.79 3.41
C ALA A 57 0.44 5.46 2.72
N PHE A 58 -0.82 5.01 2.77
CA PHE A 58 -1.26 3.85 2.01
C PHE A 58 -1.31 4.12 0.50
N LEU A 59 -1.73 5.32 0.09
CA LEU A 59 -1.72 5.72 -1.31
C LEU A 59 -0.30 5.77 -1.89
N ASN A 60 0.64 6.34 -1.14
CA ASN A 60 2.05 6.39 -1.52
C ASN A 60 2.65 4.98 -1.67
N LEU A 61 2.34 4.09 -0.72
CA LEU A 61 2.75 2.69 -0.79
C LEU A 61 2.17 1.98 -2.02
N TRP A 62 0.88 2.16 -2.30
CA TRP A 62 0.21 1.56 -3.45
C TRP A 62 0.83 1.99 -4.78
N THR A 63 1.03 3.30 -4.95
CA THR A 63 1.65 3.89 -6.14
C THR A 63 3.04 3.29 -6.36
N TYR A 64 3.87 3.28 -5.31
CA TYR A 64 5.20 2.68 -5.36
C TYR A 64 5.16 1.20 -5.78
N ILE A 65 4.30 0.38 -5.16
CA ILE A 65 4.16 -1.04 -5.49
C ILE A 65 3.82 -1.24 -6.97
N ARG A 66 2.88 -0.45 -7.50
CA ARG A 66 2.45 -0.53 -8.91
C ARG A 66 3.56 -0.14 -9.87
N GLU A 67 4.35 0.87 -9.54
CA GLU A 67 5.52 1.28 -10.33
C GLU A 67 6.59 0.20 -10.34
N GLN A 68 6.95 -0.33 -9.17
CA GLN A 68 7.96 -1.39 -9.08
C GLN A 68 7.51 -2.67 -9.78
N GLN A 69 6.24 -3.04 -9.70
CA GLN A 69 5.71 -4.23 -10.37
C GLN A 69 5.75 -4.11 -11.90
N ARG A 70 5.66 -2.89 -12.45
CA ARG A 70 5.83 -2.64 -13.89
C ARG A 70 7.29 -2.65 -14.32
N ALA A 71 8.18 -2.15 -13.46
CA ALA A 71 9.61 -2.02 -13.75
C ALA A 71 10.39 -3.34 -13.56
N LEU A 72 9.94 -4.21 -12.66
CA LEU A 72 10.64 -5.41 -12.26
C LEU A 72 9.99 -6.67 -12.84
N SER A 73 10.81 -7.71 -13.07
CA SER A 73 10.28 -9.06 -13.30
C SER A 73 9.57 -9.58 -12.05
N SER A 74 8.65 -10.54 -12.21
CA SER A 74 7.89 -11.10 -11.09
C SER A 74 8.77 -11.64 -9.95
N SER A 75 9.91 -12.26 -10.29
CA SER A 75 10.86 -12.77 -9.28
C SER A 75 11.63 -11.66 -8.57
N ALA A 76 12.03 -10.60 -9.31
CA ALA A 76 12.68 -9.44 -8.74
C ALA A 76 11.73 -8.63 -7.84
N PHE A 77 10.48 -8.44 -8.27
CA PHE A 77 9.44 -7.79 -7.50
C PHE A 77 9.14 -8.52 -6.18
N ARG A 78 9.00 -9.85 -6.23
CA ARG A 78 8.78 -10.66 -5.01
C ARG A 78 9.97 -10.57 -4.04
N ARG A 79 11.20 -10.48 -4.56
CA ARG A 79 12.41 -10.28 -3.74
C ARG A 79 12.44 -8.88 -3.13
N MET A 80 12.10 -7.85 -3.91
CA MET A 80 11.98 -6.47 -3.42
C MET A 80 10.99 -6.40 -2.25
N CYS A 81 9.79 -6.98 -2.39
CA CYS A 81 8.79 -6.97 -1.31
C CYS A 81 9.39 -7.52 0.00
N ARG A 82 10.07 -8.66 -0.05
CA ARG A 82 10.73 -9.23 1.14
C ARG A 82 11.84 -8.34 1.71
N ASN A 83 12.67 -7.76 0.85
CA ASN A 83 13.79 -6.92 1.27
C ASN A 83 13.33 -5.62 1.93
N GLU A 84 12.13 -5.15 1.57
CA GLU A 84 11.55 -3.89 2.03
C GLU A 84 10.43 -4.09 3.07
N PHE A 85 10.38 -5.28 3.69
CA PHE A 85 9.42 -5.62 4.74
C PHE A 85 7.97 -5.44 4.30
N LEU A 86 7.66 -5.95 3.11
CA LEU A 86 6.32 -5.98 2.53
C LEU A 86 5.87 -7.42 2.31
N ASN A 87 4.70 -7.76 2.84
CA ASN A 87 4.06 -9.04 2.66
C ASN A 87 3.50 -9.16 1.23
N TYR A 88 4.17 -9.96 0.40
CA TYR A 88 3.78 -10.15 -1.00
C TYR A 88 2.35 -10.71 -1.17
N LEU A 89 1.89 -11.59 -0.28
CA LEU A 89 0.55 -12.17 -0.38
C LEU A 89 -0.54 -11.13 -0.08
N ARG A 90 -0.35 -10.30 0.95
CA ARG A 90 -1.27 -9.19 1.24
C ARG A 90 -1.29 -8.15 0.12
N ILE A 91 -0.14 -7.88 -0.51
CA ILE A 91 -0.11 -7.01 -1.70
C ILE A 91 -0.94 -7.60 -2.83
N ARG A 92 -0.81 -8.92 -3.07
CA ARG A 92 -1.61 -9.62 -4.07
C ARG A 92 -3.10 -9.53 -3.77
N GLU A 93 -3.50 -9.84 -2.55
CA GLU A 93 -4.89 -9.71 -2.08
C GLU A 93 -5.40 -8.27 -2.25
N TRP A 94 -4.58 -7.27 -1.90
CA TRP A 94 -4.92 -5.86 -2.06
C TRP A 94 -5.09 -5.45 -3.54
N GLN A 95 -4.38 -6.09 -4.46
CA GLN A 95 -4.50 -5.85 -5.90
C GLN A 95 -5.67 -6.57 -6.57
N ASP A 96 -6.19 -7.61 -5.93
CA ASP A 96 -7.25 -8.47 -6.47
C ASP A 96 -8.67 -8.01 -6.06
N ILE A 97 -8.79 -6.99 -5.20
CA ILE A 97 -10.04 -6.29 -4.88
C ILE A 97 -10.31 -5.18 -5.90
#